data_AF-A0A498HCX7-F1
#
_entry.id   AF-A0A498HCX7-F1
#
_cell.length_a   1.000
_cell.length_b   1.000
_cell.length_c   1.000
_cell.angle_alpha   90.00
_cell.angle_beta   90.00
_cell.angle_gamma   90.00
#
_symmetry.space_group_name_H-M   'P 1'
#
loop_
_entity.id
_entity.type
_entity.pdbx_description
1 polymer ?
#
loop_
_entity_poly.entity_id
_entity_poly.type
_entity_poly.pdbx_seq_one_letter_code
_entity_poly.pdbx_strand_id
1 'polypeptide(L)'
;MTGAEDLEQFIHRQENAVRKYRRLFKLAEFVILTLAIYTVLLLINMENAFGLVRALELYADKSYDVASLTISFSTIALLLISIGISLIITLLLYRREKNTSVILLAEEKYPILKERLRTAYDNRNLNNVIINDLIYSVLEGTKEIHSSAFLDRKKLKVVFILLIFTISALGIVIYSDFRTDITPEGMKEVIDNIPGIPGNDNTPEDYFPSDGEGDEAGKENITGEPVVVVVEGEEVDLSIPPGSESGFTPTGQEDENQPKFKPSSSYEVGQMTAPAYREEFPEGYEPIIKSYFEELTR
;
A
#
# COMPACT_ATOMS: atom_id res chain seq x y z
N MET A 1 -31.64 -32.00 23.74
CA MET A 1 -31.10 -30.85 23.02
C MET A 1 -31.68 -29.62 23.68
N THR A 2 -30.83 -28.84 24.32
CA THR A 2 -31.27 -27.62 25.01
C THR A 2 -31.38 -26.50 23.97
N GLY A 3 -32.41 -25.66 24.04
CA GLY A 3 -32.59 -24.56 23.06
C GLY A 3 -31.37 -23.62 22.99
N ALA A 4 -30.56 -23.56 24.07
CA ALA A 4 -29.32 -22.81 24.11
C ALA A 4 -28.26 -23.34 23.12
N GLU A 5 -28.11 -24.66 22.97
CA GLU A 5 -27.17 -25.27 22.02
C GLU A 5 -27.56 -24.98 20.56
N ASP A 6 -28.86 -25.05 20.26
CA ASP A 6 -29.39 -24.75 18.93
C ASP A 6 -29.19 -23.28 18.54
N LEU A 7 -29.35 -22.36 19.51
CA LEU A 7 -29.11 -20.93 19.32
C LEU A 7 -27.63 -20.63 19.05
N GLU A 8 -26.73 -21.26 19.78
CA GLU A 8 -25.28 -21.12 19.58
C GLU A 8 -24.86 -21.67 18.21
N GLN A 9 -25.39 -22.83 17.82
CA GLN A 9 -25.12 -23.42 16.51
C GLN A 9 -25.63 -22.51 15.37
N PHE A 10 -26.80 -21.90 15.54
CA PHE A 10 -27.33 -20.92 14.59
C PHE A 10 -26.39 -19.72 14.44
N ILE A 11 -25.99 -19.09 15.55
CA ILE A 11 -25.11 -17.91 15.53
C ILE A 11 -23.76 -18.26 14.90
N HIS A 12 -23.16 -19.39 15.28
CA HIS A 12 -21.89 -19.83 14.71
C HIS A 12 -22.02 -20.09 13.19
N ARG A 13 -23.13 -20.66 12.73
CA ARG A 13 -23.39 -20.86 11.30
C ARG A 13 -23.45 -19.52 10.56
N GLN A 14 -24.16 -18.53 11.10
CA GLN A 14 -24.26 -17.22 10.47
C GLN A 14 -22.91 -16.46 10.50
N GLU A 15 -22.16 -16.57 11.58
CA GLU A 15 -20.82 -15.97 11.67
C GLU A 15 -19.87 -16.56 10.63
N ASN A 16 -19.87 -17.87 10.46
CA ASN A 16 -19.06 -18.52 9.43
C ASN A 16 -19.46 -18.07 8.02
N ALA A 17 -20.77 -17.92 7.75
CA ALA A 17 -21.26 -17.44 6.46
C ALA A 17 -20.80 -15.99 6.20
N VAL A 18 -20.98 -15.08 7.15
CA VAL A 18 -20.53 -13.68 7.05
C VAL A 18 -19.03 -13.61 6.85
N ARG A 19 -18.25 -14.38 7.62
CA ARG A 19 -16.79 -14.43 7.50
C ARG A 19 -16.37 -14.93 6.12
N LYS A 20 -17.06 -15.94 5.57
CA LYS A 20 -16.82 -16.45 4.22
C LYS A 20 -17.10 -15.38 3.16
N TYR A 21 -18.25 -14.71 3.23
CA TYR A 21 -18.59 -13.64 2.29
C TYR A 21 -17.60 -12.47 2.36
N ARG A 22 -17.22 -12.05 3.56
CA ARG A 22 -16.21 -11.00 3.75
C ARG A 22 -14.88 -11.38 3.11
N ARG A 23 -14.40 -12.62 3.32
CA ARG A 23 -13.19 -13.13 2.66
C ARG A 23 -13.30 -13.14 1.13
N LEU A 24 -14.45 -13.57 0.60
CA LEU A 24 -14.68 -13.55 -0.86
C LEU A 24 -14.64 -12.13 -1.42
N PHE A 25 -15.24 -11.15 -0.73
CA PHE A 25 -15.14 -9.74 -1.15
C PHE A 25 -13.70 -9.22 -1.10
N LYS A 26 -12.94 -9.54 -0.05
CA LYS A 26 -11.51 -9.16 0.03
C LYS A 26 -10.70 -9.73 -1.12
N LEU A 27 -10.92 -11.00 -1.45
CA LEU A 27 -10.25 -11.65 -2.58
C LEU A 27 -10.65 -11.02 -3.91
N ALA A 28 -11.92 -10.72 -4.11
CA ALA A 28 -12.39 -10.07 -5.33
C ALA A 28 -11.78 -8.67 -5.50
N GLU A 29 -11.76 -7.87 -4.43
CA GLU A 29 -11.12 -6.55 -4.44
C GLU A 29 -9.61 -6.64 -4.67
N PHE A 30 -8.93 -7.63 -4.10
CA PHE A 30 -7.52 -7.90 -4.38
C PHE A 30 -7.26 -8.22 -5.86
N VAL A 31 -8.06 -9.11 -6.46
CA VAL A 31 -7.93 -9.47 -7.89
C VAL A 31 -8.13 -8.24 -8.77
N ILE A 32 -9.19 -7.48 -8.49
CA ILE A 32 -9.47 -6.20 -9.16
C ILE A 32 -8.28 -5.26 -9.09
N LEU A 33 -7.69 -5.11 -7.91
CA LEU A 33 -6.61 -4.16 -7.67
C LEU A 33 -5.32 -4.60 -8.36
N THR A 34 -5.04 -5.91 -8.37
CA THR A 34 -3.95 -6.49 -9.16
C THR A 34 -4.13 -6.23 -10.65
N LEU A 35 -5.34 -6.45 -11.19
CA LEU A 35 -5.64 -6.18 -12.60
C LEU A 35 -5.51 -4.69 -12.91
N ALA A 36 -6.04 -3.81 -12.07
CA ALA A 36 -5.96 -2.36 -12.27
C ALA A 36 -4.51 -1.87 -12.27
N ILE A 37 -3.69 -2.28 -11.30
CA ILE A 37 -2.27 -1.93 -11.24
C ILE A 37 -1.52 -2.48 -12.46
N TYR A 38 -1.78 -3.72 -12.84
CA TYR A 38 -1.18 -4.34 -14.01
C TYR A 38 -1.51 -3.55 -15.29
N THR A 39 -2.77 -3.16 -15.49
CA THR A 39 -3.19 -2.32 -16.62
C THR A 39 -2.47 -0.98 -16.62
N VAL A 40 -2.33 -0.32 -15.46
CA VAL A 40 -1.61 0.95 -15.35
C VAL A 40 -0.13 0.80 -15.69
N LEU A 41 0.52 -0.26 -15.18
CA LEU A 41 1.93 -0.53 -15.46
C LEU A 41 2.18 -0.85 -16.94
N LEU A 42 1.27 -1.58 -17.61
CA LEU A 42 1.32 -1.78 -19.05
C LEU A 42 1.18 -0.46 -19.81
N LEU A 43 0.26 0.40 -19.39
CA LEU A 43 -0.03 1.67 -20.04
C LEU A 43 1.18 2.62 -20.01
N ILE A 44 2.00 2.57 -18.95
CA ILE A 44 3.23 3.37 -18.77
C ILE A 44 4.48 2.64 -19.31
N ASN A 45 4.33 1.59 -20.13
CA ASN A 45 5.47 0.87 -20.71
C ASN A 45 6.52 0.39 -19.70
N MET A 46 6.09 0.03 -18.48
CA MET A 46 7.01 -0.46 -17.44
C MET A 46 7.69 -1.79 -17.78
N GLU A 47 7.27 -2.44 -18.87
CA GLU A 47 7.97 -3.59 -19.47
C GLU A 47 9.42 -3.24 -19.88
N ASN A 48 9.66 -2.00 -20.31
CA ASN A 48 10.98 -1.55 -20.74
C ASN A 48 11.92 -1.29 -19.55
N ALA A 49 11.37 -1.12 -18.34
CA ALA A 49 12.16 -0.86 -17.13
C ALA A 49 13.08 -2.05 -16.78
N PHE A 50 12.71 -3.27 -17.16
CA PHE A 50 13.53 -4.45 -16.91
C PHE A 50 14.83 -4.46 -17.73
N GLY A 51 14.85 -3.83 -18.90
CA GLY A 51 16.06 -3.65 -19.70
C GLY A 51 17.02 -2.61 -19.11
N LEU A 52 16.50 -1.62 -18.37
CA LEU A 52 17.31 -0.58 -17.73
C LEU A 52 18.11 -1.11 -16.53
N VAL A 53 17.61 -2.16 -15.88
CA VAL A 53 18.28 -2.77 -14.73
C VAL A 53 19.26 -3.83 -15.22
N ARG A 54 20.56 -3.55 -15.10
CA ARG A 54 21.66 -4.43 -15.54
C ARG A 54 21.57 -5.88 -15.04
N ALA A 55 20.95 -6.11 -13.87
CA ALA A 55 20.73 -7.45 -13.32
C ALA A 55 19.61 -8.24 -14.03
N LEU A 56 18.68 -7.54 -14.70
CA LEU A 56 17.48 -8.10 -15.33
C LEU A 56 17.54 -8.05 -16.87
N GLU A 57 18.48 -7.28 -17.44
CA GLU A 57 18.74 -7.20 -18.89
C GLU A 57 18.90 -8.58 -19.56
N LEU A 58 19.65 -9.50 -18.92
CA LEU A 58 19.86 -10.88 -19.37
C LEU A 58 18.59 -11.75 -19.39
N TYR A 59 17.53 -11.31 -18.72
CA TYR A 59 16.25 -11.99 -18.64
C TYR A 59 15.15 -11.26 -19.41
N ALA A 60 15.30 -9.96 -19.68
CA ALA A 60 14.31 -9.13 -20.36
C ALA A 60 13.96 -9.66 -21.76
N ASP A 61 14.94 -10.18 -22.50
CA ASP A 61 14.74 -10.74 -23.85
C ASP A 61 14.34 -12.23 -23.85
N LYS A 62 14.18 -12.85 -22.67
CA LYS A 62 13.78 -14.26 -22.59
C LYS A 62 12.27 -14.39 -22.74
N SER A 63 11.86 -15.16 -23.75
CA SER A 63 10.50 -15.66 -23.90
C SER A 63 10.40 -17.11 -23.45
N TYR A 64 9.33 -17.43 -22.74
CA TYR A 64 8.96 -18.80 -22.39
C TYR A 64 7.80 -19.24 -23.28
N ASP A 65 7.95 -20.37 -23.94
CA ASP A 65 6.85 -20.99 -24.70
C ASP A 65 6.12 -21.96 -23.77
N VAL A 66 4.89 -21.61 -23.40
CA VAL A 66 4.05 -22.42 -22.52
C VAL A 66 2.75 -22.70 -23.24
N ALA A 67 2.49 -23.97 -23.57
CA ALA A 67 1.26 -24.38 -24.24
C ALA A 67 0.94 -23.56 -25.52
N SER A 68 1.93 -23.35 -26.39
CA SER A 68 1.82 -22.61 -27.67
C SER A 68 1.52 -21.10 -27.53
N LEU A 69 1.74 -20.54 -26.34
CA LEU A 69 1.74 -19.11 -26.07
C LEU A 69 3.16 -18.68 -25.70
N THR A 70 3.74 -17.81 -26.52
CA THR A 70 5.02 -17.14 -26.23
C THR A 70 4.77 -16.02 -25.24
N ILE A 71 5.24 -16.19 -24.00
CA ILE A 71 5.11 -15.19 -22.93
C ILE A 71 6.49 -14.63 -22.62
N SER A 72 6.64 -13.29 -22.67
CA SER A 72 7.91 -12.64 -22.31
C SER A 72 8.12 -12.63 -20.80
N PHE A 73 9.38 -12.65 -20.37
CA PHE A 73 9.75 -12.48 -18.96
C PHE A 73 9.18 -11.19 -18.38
N SER A 74 9.22 -10.09 -19.13
CA SER A 74 8.72 -8.79 -18.70
C SER A 74 7.25 -8.84 -18.28
N THR A 75 6.40 -9.55 -19.04
CA THR A 75 4.98 -9.71 -18.70
C THR A 75 4.79 -10.48 -17.38
N ILE A 76 5.56 -11.55 -17.16
CA ILE A 76 5.50 -12.35 -15.92
C ILE A 76 6.00 -11.55 -14.73
N ALA A 77 7.13 -10.86 -14.88
CA ALA A 77 7.73 -10.04 -13.84
C ALA A 77 6.80 -8.89 -13.42
N LEU A 78 6.18 -8.22 -14.39
CA LEU A 78 5.24 -7.12 -14.15
C LEU A 78 3.95 -7.60 -13.47
N LEU A 79 3.47 -8.80 -13.80
CA LEU A 79 2.37 -9.46 -13.09
C LEU A 79 2.75 -9.80 -11.63
N LEU A 80 3.96 -10.28 -11.37
CA LEU A 80 4.42 -10.56 -10.00
C LEU A 80 4.54 -9.28 -9.16
N ILE A 81 5.04 -8.20 -9.76
CA ILE A 81 5.11 -6.88 -9.12
C ILE A 81 3.72 -6.36 -8.80
N SER A 82 2.77 -6.45 -9.75
CA SER A 82 1.39 -5.99 -9.51
C SER A 82 0.70 -6.77 -8.40
N ILE A 83 0.93 -8.09 -8.31
CA ILE A 83 0.49 -8.93 -7.18
C ILE A 83 1.10 -8.44 -5.86
N GLY A 84 2.41 -8.17 -5.84
CA GLY A 84 3.13 -7.70 -4.65
C GLY A 84 2.59 -6.37 -4.14
N ILE A 85 2.48 -5.37 -5.02
CA ILE A 85 1.94 -4.04 -4.68
C ILE A 85 0.47 -4.19 -4.23
N SER A 86 -0.32 -4.99 -4.93
CA SER A 86 -1.72 -5.22 -4.59
C SER A 86 -1.89 -5.86 -3.21
N LEU A 87 -1.01 -6.78 -2.84
CA LEU A 87 -1.00 -7.42 -1.53
C LEU A 87 -0.74 -6.41 -0.43
N ILE A 88 0.26 -5.53 -0.62
CA ILE A 88 0.62 -4.48 0.34
C ILE A 88 -0.56 -3.52 0.54
N ILE A 89 -1.15 -3.03 -0.55
CA ILE A 89 -2.30 -2.11 -0.49
C ILE A 89 -3.50 -2.77 0.18
N THR A 90 -3.80 -4.01 -0.19
CA THR A 90 -4.89 -4.79 0.42
C THR A 90 -4.65 -4.96 1.92
N LEU A 91 -3.42 -5.31 2.34
CA LEU A 91 -3.08 -5.46 3.75
C LEU A 91 -3.28 -4.14 4.51
N LEU A 92 -2.84 -3.01 3.94
CA LEU A 92 -3.01 -1.68 4.52
C LEU A 92 -4.49 -1.29 4.67
N LEU A 93 -5.30 -1.48 3.63
CA LEU A 93 -6.74 -1.20 3.63
C LEU A 93 -7.48 -2.02 4.70
N TYR A 94 -7.15 -3.31 4.80
CA TYR A 94 -7.89 -4.24 5.64
C TYR A 94 -7.38 -4.35 7.08
N ARG A 95 -6.24 -3.71 7.41
CA ARG A 95 -5.69 -3.71 8.78
C ARG A 95 -6.64 -3.05 9.80
N ARG A 96 -7.47 -2.10 9.36
CA ARG A 96 -8.34 -1.28 10.25
C ARG A 96 -9.79 -1.75 10.30
N GLU A 97 -10.13 -2.85 9.63
CA GLU A 97 -11.52 -3.30 9.55
C GLU A 97 -11.99 -3.88 10.89
N LYS A 98 -12.90 -3.19 11.59
CA LYS A 98 -13.51 -3.69 12.83
C LYS A 98 -14.41 -4.89 12.52
N ASN A 99 -14.45 -5.86 13.43
CA ASN A 99 -15.36 -7.00 13.34
C ASN A 99 -16.76 -6.56 13.81
N THR A 100 -17.66 -6.24 12.89
CA THR A 100 -19.07 -6.05 13.23
C THR A 100 -19.64 -7.39 13.69
N SER A 101 -20.28 -7.42 14.87
CA SER A 101 -20.87 -8.65 15.40
C SER A 101 -22.09 -9.05 14.58
N VAL A 102 -22.20 -10.35 14.28
CA VAL A 102 -23.27 -10.93 13.45
C VAL A 102 -24.64 -10.73 14.09
N ILE A 103 -24.68 -10.68 15.42
CA ILE A 103 -25.87 -10.38 16.22
C ILE A 103 -26.43 -9.00 15.85
N LEU A 104 -25.58 -7.96 15.79
CA LEU A 104 -26.01 -6.62 15.40
C LEU A 104 -26.53 -6.58 13.96
N LEU A 105 -25.86 -7.29 13.04
CA LEU A 105 -26.28 -7.35 11.64
C LEU A 105 -27.63 -8.08 11.47
N ALA A 106 -27.88 -9.10 12.29
CA ALA A 106 -29.15 -9.83 12.31
C ALA A 106 -30.28 -8.96 12.87
N GLU A 107 -30.02 -8.21 13.96
CA GLU A 107 -31.00 -7.29 14.56
C GLU A 107 -31.34 -6.10 13.66
N GLU A 108 -30.37 -5.56 12.93
CA GLU A 108 -30.60 -4.48 11.95
C GLU A 108 -31.54 -4.93 10.83
N LYS A 109 -31.39 -6.17 10.37
CA LYS A 109 -32.16 -6.70 9.25
C LYS A 109 -33.53 -7.24 9.66
N TYR A 110 -33.65 -7.76 10.88
CA TYR A 110 -34.87 -8.37 11.41
C TYR A 110 -35.28 -7.67 12.71
N PRO A 111 -36.17 -6.66 12.66
CA PRO A 111 -36.52 -5.85 13.83
C PRO A 111 -37.23 -6.66 14.93
N ILE A 112 -37.86 -7.78 14.57
CA ILE A 112 -38.54 -8.70 15.50
C ILE A 112 -37.55 -9.31 16.50
N LEU A 113 -36.28 -9.46 16.10
CA LEU A 113 -35.21 -10.04 16.92
C LEU A 113 -34.40 -8.99 17.67
N LYS A 114 -34.65 -7.69 17.42
CA LYS A 114 -33.94 -6.59 18.05
C LYS A 114 -34.01 -6.72 19.57
N GLU A 115 -32.87 -6.63 20.23
CA GLU A 115 -32.65 -6.84 21.67
C GLU A 115 -32.94 -8.26 22.17
N ARG A 116 -33.90 -8.98 21.60
CA ARG A 116 -34.25 -10.36 21.98
C ARG A 116 -33.11 -11.34 21.67
N LEU A 117 -32.50 -11.23 20.50
CA LEU A 117 -31.40 -12.10 20.08
C LEU A 117 -30.16 -11.88 20.96
N ARG A 118 -29.78 -10.62 21.21
CA ARG A 118 -28.70 -10.29 22.14
C ARG A 118 -29.00 -10.78 23.56
N THR A 119 -30.19 -10.52 24.07
CA THR A 119 -30.59 -10.93 25.43
C THR A 119 -30.60 -12.45 25.60
N ALA A 120 -31.11 -13.19 24.61
CA ALA A 120 -31.10 -14.64 24.61
C ALA A 120 -29.67 -15.20 24.55
N TYR A 121 -28.79 -14.58 23.78
CA TYR A 121 -27.40 -15.00 23.66
C TYR A 121 -26.57 -14.71 24.93
N ASP A 122 -26.77 -13.55 25.54
CA ASP A 122 -26.08 -13.14 26.77
C ASP A 122 -26.48 -14.04 27.95
N ASN A 123 -27.75 -14.45 28.01
CA ASN A 123 -28.29 -15.29 29.08
C ASN A 123 -28.33 -16.78 28.75
N ARG A 124 -27.64 -17.23 27.68
CA ARG A 124 -27.71 -18.63 27.19
C ARG A 124 -27.32 -19.71 28.22
N ASN A 125 -26.51 -19.34 29.21
CA ASN A 125 -26.05 -20.24 30.26
C ASN A 125 -27.02 -20.33 31.45
N LEU A 126 -28.08 -19.52 31.46
CA LEU A 126 -29.07 -19.48 32.54
C LEU A 126 -30.24 -20.39 32.21
N ASN A 127 -30.41 -21.45 32.99
CA ASN A 127 -31.53 -22.37 32.86
C ASN A 127 -32.73 -21.87 33.68
N ASN A 128 -33.54 -21.01 33.07
CA ASN A 128 -34.80 -20.49 33.65
C ASN A 128 -35.91 -20.64 32.61
N VAL A 129 -37.14 -20.96 33.05
CA VAL A 129 -38.34 -21.07 32.19
C VAL A 129 -38.52 -19.82 31.31
N ILE A 130 -38.28 -18.62 31.85
CA ILE A 130 -38.40 -17.36 31.10
C ILE A 130 -37.34 -17.27 29.98
N ILE A 131 -36.10 -17.66 30.30
CA ILE A 131 -35.00 -17.63 29.33
C ILE A 131 -35.17 -18.71 28.27
N ASN A 132 -35.65 -19.89 28.64
CA ASN A 132 -35.96 -20.96 27.70
C ASN A 132 -37.06 -20.54 26.73
N ASP A 133 -38.15 -19.93 27.22
CA ASP A 133 -39.23 -19.41 26.38
C ASP A 133 -38.71 -18.32 25.42
N LEU A 134 -37.87 -17.41 25.91
CA LEU A 134 -37.20 -16.40 25.08
C LEU A 134 -36.34 -17.04 23.99
N ILE A 135 -35.53 -18.05 24.32
CA ILE A 135 -34.69 -18.76 23.35
C ILE A 135 -35.53 -19.46 22.29
N TYR A 136 -36.63 -20.14 22.67
CA TYR A 136 -37.53 -20.76 21.71
C TYR A 136 -38.20 -19.74 20.79
N SER A 137 -38.64 -18.60 21.33
CA SER A 137 -39.22 -17.51 20.54
C SER A 137 -38.21 -16.93 19.53
N VAL A 138 -36.97 -16.74 19.97
CA VAL A 138 -35.86 -16.28 19.10
C VAL A 138 -35.57 -17.34 18.02
N LEU A 139 -35.49 -18.61 18.38
CA LEU A 139 -35.24 -19.70 17.43
C LEU A 139 -36.33 -19.77 16.35
N GLU A 140 -37.60 -19.64 16.72
CA GLU A 140 -38.70 -19.58 15.76
C GLU A 140 -38.54 -18.38 14.80
N GLY A 141 -38.22 -17.20 15.33
CA GLY A 141 -37.95 -16.01 14.53
C GLY A 141 -36.69 -16.13 13.64
N THR A 142 -35.71 -16.96 14.02
CA THR A 142 -34.49 -17.18 13.24
C THR A 142 -34.65 -18.16 12.07
N LYS A 143 -35.70 -18.99 12.05
CA LYS A 143 -35.96 -19.93 10.95
C LYS A 143 -36.15 -19.24 9.60
N GLU A 144 -36.68 -18.02 9.61
CA GLU A 144 -36.87 -17.19 8.41
C GLU A 144 -35.56 -16.53 7.91
N ILE A 145 -34.46 -16.65 8.68
CA ILE A 145 -33.19 -16.00 8.37
C ILE A 145 -32.33 -16.90 7.50
N HIS A 146 -32.34 -16.64 6.19
CA HIS A 146 -31.40 -17.24 5.26
C HIS A 146 -30.01 -16.60 5.38
N SER A 147 -28.94 -17.39 5.32
CA SER A 147 -27.56 -16.87 5.34
C SER A 147 -27.23 -15.93 4.18
N SER A 148 -27.95 -16.05 3.06
CA SER A 148 -27.87 -15.13 1.92
C SER A 148 -28.36 -13.71 2.24
N ALA A 149 -29.11 -13.54 3.34
CA ALA A 149 -29.56 -12.24 3.80
C ALA A 149 -28.38 -11.37 4.29
N PHE A 150 -27.31 -11.97 4.80
CA PHE A 150 -26.13 -11.23 5.27
C PHE A 150 -25.19 -10.82 4.12
N LEU A 151 -25.48 -11.22 2.88
CA LEU A 151 -24.73 -10.80 1.71
C LEU A 151 -25.17 -9.38 1.28
N ASP A 152 -24.22 -8.44 1.31
CA ASP A 152 -24.46 -7.09 0.80
C ASP A 152 -24.57 -7.11 -0.74
N ARG A 153 -25.81 -7.08 -1.23
CA ARG A 153 -26.14 -7.08 -2.66
C ARG A 153 -25.68 -5.80 -3.35
N LYS A 154 -25.63 -4.66 -2.66
CA LYS A 154 -25.16 -3.39 -3.24
C LYS A 154 -23.65 -3.49 -3.48
N LYS A 155 -22.91 -3.93 -2.46
CA LYS A 155 -21.46 -4.17 -2.59
C LYS A 155 -21.15 -5.18 -3.68
N LEU A 156 -21.91 -6.27 -3.79
CA LEU A 156 -21.73 -7.26 -4.85
C LEU A 156 -21.88 -6.66 -6.24
N LYS A 157 -22.93 -5.85 -6.48
CA LYS A 157 -23.12 -5.19 -7.78
C LYS A 157 -21.94 -4.28 -8.12
N VAL A 158 -21.46 -3.49 -7.17
CA VAL A 158 -20.32 -2.58 -7.38
C VAL A 158 -19.06 -3.36 -7.72
N VAL A 159 -18.73 -4.39 -6.93
CA VAL A 159 -17.56 -5.26 -7.18
C VAL A 159 -17.66 -5.93 -8.56
N PHE A 160 -18.84 -6.40 -8.94
CA PHE A 160 -19.05 -7.05 -10.23
C PHE A 160 -18.89 -6.09 -11.42
N ILE A 161 -19.48 -4.89 -11.34
CA ILE A 161 -19.34 -3.86 -12.38
C ILE A 161 -17.86 -3.46 -12.51
N LEU A 162 -17.19 -3.26 -11.39
CA LEU A 162 -15.79 -2.84 -11.37
C LEU A 162 -14.86 -3.94 -11.90
N LEU A 163 -15.14 -5.21 -11.59
CA LEU A 163 -14.45 -6.34 -12.19
C LEU A 163 -14.58 -6.35 -13.71
N ILE A 164 -15.81 -6.24 -14.25
CA ILE A 164 -16.04 -6.19 -15.70
C ILE A 164 -15.28 -5.02 -16.33
N PHE A 165 -15.35 -3.84 -15.70
CA PHE A 165 -14.66 -2.65 -16.18
C PHE A 165 -13.14 -2.87 -16.23
N THR A 166 -12.53 -3.39 -15.16
CA THR A 166 -11.07 -3.65 -15.12
C THR A 166 -10.63 -4.68 -16.15
N ILE A 167 -11.39 -5.75 -16.35
CA ILE A 167 -11.10 -6.78 -17.37
C ILE A 167 -11.24 -6.18 -18.77
N SER A 168 -12.30 -5.41 -19.02
CA SER A 168 -12.51 -4.75 -20.30
C SER A 168 -11.41 -3.73 -20.61
N ALA A 169 -11.00 -2.92 -19.63
CA ALA A 169 -9.92 -1.97 -19.78
C ALA A 169 -8.60 -2.67 -20.12
N LEU A 170 -8.28 -3.76 -19.41
CA LEU A 170 -7.10 -4.56 -19.71
C LEU A 170 -7.15 -5.16 -21.12
N GLY A 171 -8.30 -5.71 -21.52
CA GLY A 171 -8.49 -6.27 -22.86
C GLY A 171 -8.31 -5.22 -23.97
N ILE A 172 -8.79 -4.00 -23.75
CA ILE A 172 -8.58 -2.88 -24.68
C ILE A 172 -7.09 -2.57 -24.77
N VAL A 173 -6.40 -2.38 -23.66
CA VAL A 173 -4.96 -2.05 -23.64
C VAL A 173 -4.15 -3.11 -24.38
N ILE A 174 -4.41 -4.40 -24.16
CA ILE A 174 -3.70 -5.50 -24.83
C ILE A 174 -4.03 -5.54 -26.33
N TYR A 175 -5.30 -5.37 -26.72
CA TYR A 175 -5.71 -5.49 -28.13
C TYR A 175 -5.31 -4.28 -28.98
N SER A 176 -5.45 -3.08 -28.43
CA SER A 176 -5.14 -1.83 -29.13
C SER A 176 -3.65 -1.46 -29.06
N ASP A 177 -2.86 -2.21 -28.28
CA ASP A 177 -1.48 -1.88 -27.92
C ASP A 177 -1.35 -0.42 -27.46
N PHE A 178 -2.37 0.07 -26.75
CA PHE A 178 -2.45 1.46 -26.31
C PHE A 178 -1.48 1.68 -25.16
N ARG A 179 -0.28 2.08 -25.54
CA ARG A 179 0.85 2.42 -24.67
C ARG A 179 1.03 3.93 -24.70
N THR A 180 1.24 4.55 -23.56
CA THR A 180 1.58 5.99 -23.50
C THR A 180 3.05 6.19 -23.82
N ASP A 181 3.40 7.36 -24.35
CA ASP A 181 4.80 7.75 -24.61
C ASP A 181 5.63 7.93 -23.32
N ILE A 182 4.99 7.82 -22.15
CA ILE A 182 5.65 7.88 -20.85
C ILE A 182 6.45 6.58 -20.68
N THR A 183 7.76 6.66 -20.90
CA THR A 183 8.71 5.60 -20.59
C THR A 183 9.17 5.69 -19.13
N PRO A 184 9.78 4.63 -18.58
CA PRO A 184 10.34 4.66 -17.22
C PRO A 184 11.32 5.81 -16.96
N GLU A 185 12.01 6.29 -18.00
CA GLU A 185 12.90 7.46 -17.95
C GLU A 185 12.10 8.78 -17.86
N GLY A 186 11.02 8.90 -18.63
CA GLY A 186 10.09 10.05 -18.58
C GLY A 186 9.22 10.11 -17.31
N MET A 187 9.12 9.01 -16.54
CA MET A 187 8.43 9.04 -15.25
C MET A 187 9.10 9.97 -14.24
N LYS A 188 10.43 10.18 -14.32
CA LYS A 188 11.15 11.11 -13.45
C LYS A 188 10.63 12.54 -13.64
N GLU A 189 10.52 12.98 -14.90
CA GLU A 189 9.98 14.29 -15.27
C GLU A 189 8.51 14.44 -14.84
N VAL A 190 7.69 13.41 -14.97
CA VAL A 190 6.29 13.45 -14.51
C VAL A 190 6.19 13.55 -12.99
N ILE A 191 7.03 12.83 -12.24
CA ILE A 191 7.06 12.85 -10.77
C ILE A 191 7.54 14.21 -10.25
N ASP A 192 8.56 14.80 -10.89
CA ASP A 192 9.11 16.11 -10.52
C ASP A 192 8.10 17.25 -10.79
N ASN A 193 7.15 17.04 -11.72
CA ASN A 193 6.08 17.99 -12.03
C ASN A 193 4.80 17.81 -11.17
N ILE A 194 4.77 16.89 -10.19
CA ILE A 194 3.60 16.73 -9.31
C ILE A 194 3.63 17.81 -8.20
N PRO A 195 2.63 18.72 -8.15
CA PRO A 195 2.60 19.77 -7.14
C PRO A 195 2.42 19.15 -5.74
N GLY A 196 3.42 19.33 -4.87
CA GLY A 196 3.41 18.89 -3.47
C GLY A 196 4.37 17.74 -3.13
N ILE A 197 5.11 17.20 -4.09
CA ILE A 197 6.23 16.29 -3.85
C ILE A 197 7.52 17.12 -4.04
N PRO A 198 8.39 17.28 -3.02
CA PRO A 198 9.67 17.95 -3.22
C PRO A 198 10.51 17.09 -4.18
N GLY A 199 10.72 17.61 -5.40
CA GLY A 199 11.64 17.05 -6.38
C GLY A 199 13.02 16.90 -5.76
N ASN A 200 13.70 15.81 -6.08
CA ASN A 200 15.08 15.60 -5.64
C ASN A 200 16.00 16.38 -6.60
N ASP A 201 16.20 17.67 -6.32
CA ASP A 201 17.10 18.60 -7.02
C ASP A 201 18.60 18.27 -6.82
N ASN A 202 18.97 16.98 -6.86
CA ASN A 202 20.36 16.54 -6.79
C ASN A 202 20.76 15.79 -8.07
N THR A 203 20.25 16.22 -9.22
CA THR A 203 20.87 15.89 -10.51
C THR A 203 21.69 17.10 -10.90
N PRO A 204 23.03 17.02 -11.05
CA PRO A 204 23.80 18.11 -11.61
C PRO A 204 23.30 18.34 -13.03
N GLU A 205 22.60 19.44 -13.24
CA GLU A 205 22.34 19.98 -14.58
C GLU A 205 23.70 20.41 -15.13
N ASP A 206 24.26 19.63 -16.07
CA ASP A 206 25.34 20.09 -16.93
C ASP A 206 24.76 21.15 -17.88
N TYR A 207 24.58 22.35 -17.33
CA TYR A 207 24.19 23.55 -18.05
C TYR A 207 25.46 24.13 -18.69
N PHE A 208 25.75 23.73 -19.92
CA PHE A 208 26.70 24.44 -20.75
C PHE A 208 26.03 25.72 -21.28
N PRO A 209 26.50 26.92 -20.93
CA PRO A 209 25.92 28.16 -21.47
C PRO A 209 26.24 28.24 -22.96
N SER A 210 25.18 28.17 -23.77
CA SER A 210 25.21 28.48 -25.19
C SER A 210 25.10 29.99 -25.37
N ASP A 211 26.23 30.70 -25.26
CA ASP A 211 26.34 32.06 -25.78
C ASP A 211 26.74 32.00 -27.26
N GLY A 212 25.75 32.19 -28.12
CA GLY A 212 25.96 32.45 -29.53
C GLY A 212 26.29 33.92 -29.76
N GLU A 213 27.47 34.20 -30.33
CA GLU A 213 27.66 34.82 -31.66
C GLU A 213 29.08 35.40 -31.76
N GLY A 214 29.90 34.87 -32.69
CA GLY A 214 31.13 35.51 -33.16
C GLY A 214 32.29 34.59 -33.56
N ASP A 215 32.26 34.13 -34.80
CA ASP A 215 33.39 33.88 -35.71
C ASP A 215 34.28 32.60 -35.59
N GLU A 216 34.03 31.71 -36.57
CA GLU A 216 34.97 30.99 -37.44
C GLU A 216 36.31 30.47 -36.87
N ALA A 217 36.37 29.16 -36.58
CA ALA A 217 37.25 28.17 -37.23
C ALA A 217 37.47 26.93 -36.35
N GLY A 218 37.39 25.73 -36.95
CA GLY A 218 37.87 24.49 -36.33
C GLY A 218 36.78 23.46 -36.04
N LYS A 219 36.31 22.76 -37.08
CA LYS A 219 35.58 21.50 -36.91
C LYS A 219 36.58 20.41 -36.54
N GLU A 220 36.69 20.06 -35.27
CA GLU A 220 37.40 18.84 -34.86
C GLU A 220 36.41 17.73 -34.52
N ASN A 221 36.50 16.71 -35.37
CA ASN A 221 35.63 15.55 -35.48
C ASN A 221 36.11 14.52 -34.45
N ILE A 222 35.44 14.40 -33.30
CA ILE A 222 35.78 13.49 -32.18
C ILE A 222 35.56 11.99 -32.49
N THR A 223 35.52 11.62 -33.76
CA THR A 223 35.44 10.24 -34.26
C THR A 223 36.63 9.93 -35.20
N GLY A 224 37.79 10.51 -34.92
CA GLY A 224 39.04 10.29 -35.67
C GLY A 224 39.99 9.33 -34.95
N GLU A 225 40.64 8.46 -35.70
CA GLU A 225 41.62 7.47 -35.24
C GLU A 225 42.73 8.08 -34.36
N PRO A 226 43.25 7.34 -33.35
CA PRO A 226 44.19 7.89 -32.39
C PRO A 226 45.51 8.29 -33.06
N VAL A 227 45.81 9.59 -33.02
CA VAL A 227 47.10 10.12 -33.46
C VAL A 227 48.11 9.96 -32.33
N VAL A 228 49.03 9.02 -32.51
CA VAL A 228 50.20 8.86 -31.65
C VAL A 228 51.17 9.99 -31.95
N VAL A 229 51.33 10.92 -31.01
CA VAL A 229 52.40 11.92 -31.08
C VAL A 229 53.70 11.26 -30.64
N VAL A 230 54.52 10.87 -31.61
CA VAL A 230 55.90 10.43 -31.36
C VAL A 230 56.75 11.67 -31.14
N VAL A 231 57.12 11.93 -29.89
CA VAL A 231 58.17 12.91 -29.56
C VAL A 231 59.51 12.20 -29.72
N GLU A 232 60.18 12.40 -30.85
CA GLU A 232 61.53 11.90 -31.09
C GLU A 232 62.52 12.64 -30.18
N GLY A 233 63.14 11.94 -29.23
CA GLY A 233 64.40 12.37 -28.61
C GLY A 233 64.50 12.36 -27.07
N GLU A 234 63.47 11.97 -26.31
CA GLU A 234 63.57 11.87 -24.85
C GLU A 234 63.07 10.50 -24.36
N GLU A 235 63.94 9.74 -23.67
CA GLU A 235 63.58 8.46 -23.08
C GLU A 235 62.61 8.69 -21.91
N VAL A 236 61.31 8.56 -22.18
CA VAL A 236 60.28 8.56 -21.15
C VAL A 236 60.27 7.18 -20.49
N ASP A 237 60.77 7.09 -19.26
CA ASP A 237 60.70 5.87 -18.45
C ASP A 237 59.24 5.55 -18.10
N LEU A 238 58.67 4.58 -18.80
CA LEU A 238 57.32 4.04 -18.57
C LEU A 238 57.35 2.87 -17.57
N SER A 239 58.15 2.99 -16.50
CA SER A 239 58.13 2.02 -15.41
C SER A 239 56.87 2.21 -14.55
N ILE A 240 55.89 1.32 -14.73
CA ILE A 240 54.74 1.20 -13.83
C ILE A 240 55.23 0.42 -12.60
N PRO A 241 55.24 0.99 -11.39
CA PRO A 241 55.62 0.24 -10.21
C PRO A 241 54.58 -0.87 -9.95
N PRO A 242 55.01 -2.14 -9.81
CA PRO A 242 54.07 -3.22 -9.55
C PRO A 242 53.62 -3.16 -8.10
N GLY A 243 52.34 -2.84 -7.86
CA GLY A 243 51.69 -3.06 -6.56
C GLY A 243 50.80 -1.94 -6.03
N SER A 244 49.78 -1.51 -6.77
CA SER A 244 48.71 -0.67 -6.22
C SER A 244 47.34 -1.34 -6.33
N GLU A 245 47.21 -2.51 -5.71
CA GLU A 245 45.92 -3.01 -5.20
C GLU A 245 45.62 -2.31 -3.86
N SER A 246 45.32 -1.02 -3.90
CA SER A 246 44.64 -0.34 -2.79
C SER A 246 44.13 1.01 -3.23
N GLY A 247 42.96 1.37 -2.72
CA GLY A 247 42.14 2.47 -3.20
C GLY A 247 42.85 3.82 -3.30
N PHE A 248 42.29 4.64 -4.19
CA PHE A 248 42.58 6.06 -4.34
C PHE A 248 42.72 6.74 -2.98
N THR A 249 43.94 7.08 -2.61
CA THR A 249 44.21 8.15 -1.63
C THR A 249 44.58 9.37 -2.46
N PRO A 250 43.78 10.46 -2.42
CA PRO A 250 44.18 11.69 -3.08
C PRO A 250 45.38 12.23 -2.31
N THR A 251 46.56 12.12 -2.92
CA THR A 251 47.73 12.87 -2.46
C THR A 251 47.53 14.29 -2.97
N GLY A 252 46.87 15.10 -2.16
CA GLY A 252 46.63 16.51 -2.37
C GLY A 252 46.38 17.15 -1.02
N GLN A 253 47.15 18.20 -0.72
CA GLN A 253 47.17 18.97 0.53
C GLN A 253 45.84 18.96 1.30
N GLU A 254 45.88 18.42 2.51
CA GLU A 254 44.78 18.51 3.47
C GLU A 254 44.52 19.99 3.79
N ASP A 255 43.41 20.53 3.29
CA ASP A 255 42.85 21.78 3.78
C ASP A 255 42.52 21.63 5.27
N GLU A 256 43.24 22.35 6.14
CA GLU A 256 43.05 22.39 7.60
C GLU A 256 41.66 22.93 8.05
N ASN A 257 40.77 23.25 7.12
CA ASN A 257 39.48 23.91 7.36
C ASN A 257 38.25 23.02 7.09
N GLN A 258 38.32 21.71 7.37
CA GLN A 258 37.09 20.91 7.46
C GLN A 258 36.41 21.11 8.84
N PRO A 259 35.14 21.54 8.91
CA PRO A 259 34.46 21.75 10.19
C PRO A 259 34.28 20.41 10.91
N LYS A 260 35.02 20.22 12.01
CA LYS A 260 34.84 19.06 12.91
C LYS A 260 33.42 19.02 13.44
N PHE A 261 32.72 17.90 13.20
CA PHE A 261 31.38 17.67 13.69
C PHE A 261 31.35 17.75 15.22
N LYS A 262 30.52 18.63 15.77
CA LYS A 262 30.23 18.69 17.21
C LYS A 262 28.96 17.89 17.48
N PRO A 263 29.00 16.82 18.31
CA PRO A 263 27.80 16.12 18.72
C PRO A 263 26.89 17.07 19.52
N SER A 264 25.58 17.01 19.28
CA SER A 264 24.60 17.75 20.06
C SER A 264 24.52 17.22 21.49
N SER A 265 24.36 18.11 22.46
CA SER A 265 24.25 17.73 23.87
C SER A 265 22.95 16.96 24.13
N SER A 266 23.04 15.89 24.92
CA SER A 266 21.91 15.11 25.41
C SER A 266 20.91 16.02 26.14
N TYR A 267 19.68 16.13 25.63
CA TYR A 267 18.61 16.84 26.33
C TYR A 267 18.14 15.98 27.51
N GLU A 268 18.01 16.58 28.69
CA GLU A 268 17.47 15.90 29.86
C GLU A 268 15.97 15.64 29.66
N VAL A 269 15.61 14.37 29.48
CA VAL A 269 14.20 13.96 29.36
C VAL A 269 13.59 13.97 30.76
N GLY A 270 13.01 15.10 31.16
CA GLY A 270 12.22 15.20 32.38
C GLY A 270 11.00 14.30 32.30
N GLN A 271 10.88 13.33 33.20
CA GLN A 271 9.66 12.53 33.35
C GLN A 271 8.54 13.42 33.87
N MET A 272 7.57 13.77 33.00
CA MET A 272 6.33 14.41 33.44
C MET A 272 5.33 13.31 33.83
N THR A 273 5.04 13.20 35.12
CA THR A 273 3.91 12.42 35.62
C THR A 273 2.65 13.26 35.46
N ALA A 274 1.60 12.71 34.83
CA ALA A 274 0.28 13.34 34.81
C ALA A 274 -0.21 13.48 36.26
N PRO A 275 -0.80 14.63 36.67
CA PRO A 275 -1.36 14.76 38.00
C PRO A 275 -2.45 13.72 38.18
N ALA A 276 -2.28 12.84 39.18
CA ALA A 276 -3.28 11.89 39.60
C ALA A 276 -4.60 12.63 39.89
N TYR A 277 -5.69 12.03 39.43
CA TYR A 277 -7.05 12.48 39.66
C TYR A 277 -7.24 12.81 41.16
N ARG A 278 -7.54 14.07 41.48
CA ARG A 278 -7.91 14.51 42.83
C ARG A 278 -9.44 14.44 42.93
N GLU A 279 -9.94 13.64 43.85
CA GLU A 279 -11.37 13.52 44.21
C GLU A 279 -11.88 14.71 45.04
N GLU A 280 -11.01 15.67 45.36
CA GLU A 280 -11.36 16.82 46.19
C GLU A 280 -11.87 17.96 45.31
N PHE A 281 -13.18 18.17 45.34
CA PHE A 281 -13.85 19.24 44.59
C PHE A 281 -13.43 20.61 45.15
N PRO A 282 -13.22 21.63 44.30
CA PRO A 282 -12.93 22.98 44.79
C PRO A 282 -14.10 23.53 45.61
N GLU A 283 -13.81 24.14 46.76
CA GLU A 283 -14.82 24.75 47.62
C GLU A 283 -15.63 25.81 46.86
N GLY A 284 -16.97 25.72 46.95
CA GLY A 284 -17.91 26.65 46.31
C GLY A 284 -18.67 26.10 45.10
N TYR A 285 -18.33 24.92 44.57
CA TYR A 285 -19.02 24.30 43.43
C TYR A 285 -20.17 23.35 43.82
N GLU A 286 -20.25 22.95 45.08
CA GLU A 286 -21.32 22.11 45.62
C GLU A 286 -22.75 22.65 45.35
N PRO A 287 -23.07 23.96 45.54
CA PRO A 287 -24.42 24.46 45.28
C PRO A 287 -24.79 24.42 43.78
N ILE A 288 -23.82 24.59 42.88
CA ILE A 288 -24.02 24.59 41.42
C ILE A 288 -24.34 23.17 40.93
N ILE A 289 -23.61 22.19 41.45
CA ILE A 289 -23.84 20.77 41.13
C ILE A 289 -25.22 20.35 41.65
N LYS A 290 -25.59 20.77 42.87
CA LYS A 290 -26.89 20.47 43.44
C LYS A 290 -28.04 21.05 42.63
N SER A 291 -27.94 22.31 42.19
CA SER A 291 -28.99 22.93 41.35
C SER A 291 -29.14 22.23 40.01
N TYR A 292 -28.05 21.77 39.40
CA TYR A 292 -28.08 21.05 38.13
C TYR A 292 -28.83 19.71 38.24
N PHE A 293 -28.62 18.96 39.33
CA PHE A 293 -29.33 17.69 39.54
C PHE A 293 -30.79 17.88 39.93
N GLU A 294 -31.12 18.92 40.69
CA GLU A 294 -32.53 19.25 40.98
C GLU A 294 -33.30 19.59 39.69
N GLU A 295 -32.67 20.31 38.75
CA GLU A 295 -33.28 20.66 37.47
C GLU A 295 -33.49 19.45 36.55
N LEU A 296 -32.63 18.43 36.61
CA LEU A 296 -32.80 17.17 35.89
C LEU A 296 -33.91 16.28 36.44
N THR A 297 -34.29 16.45 37.71
CA THR A 297 -35.34 15.66 38.36
C THR A 297 -36.73 16.31 38.33
N ARG A 298 -36.85 17.49 37.70
CA ARG A 298 -38.09 18.24 37.54
C ARG A 298 -38.71 18.01 36.16
#